data_AF-A0A6G9Y4E4-F1
#
_entry.id   AF-A0A6G9Y4E4-F1
#
_cell.length_a   1.000
_cell.length_b   1.000
_cell.length_c   1.000
_cell.angle_alpha   90.00
_cell.angle_beta   90.00
_cell.angle_gamma   90.00
#
_symmetry.space_group_name_H-M   'P 1'
#
loop_
_entity.id
_entity.type
_entity.pdbx_description
1 polymer ?
#
loop_
_entity_poly.entity_id
_entity_poly.type
_entity_poly.pdbx_seq_one_letter_code
_entity_poly.pdbx_strand_id
1 'polypeptide(L)'
;MSRLPLLTAETADAEQGELLTEVRRQLGRVPNLYATMANSPATLRGYLNFRDALTRGDLRARTRERLALLVAAENGCDYCVAAHTMRAGKLGLSDEEIQATRDAHADDPHTDAVLQLAAAVMRTRGDITDDALAAARAQGVTDAEIAETIGHVALNTLSNYFNHVARPELDFPPAPAAEPKETAMQSNWRQAHKVQLVSGYVITGRDGRPTDEVDDVLIRIEGGFLHIRLDPDGDAQVVSAPAVRLVTYRP
;
A
#
# COMPACT_ATOMS: atom_id res chain seq x y z
N MET A 1 -19.83 -9.67 -4.60
CA MET A 1 -20.47 -8.63 -5.43
C MET A 1 -19.79 -7.29 -5.24
N SER A 2 -19.40 -6.67 -6.35
CA SER A 2 -18.81 -5.33 -6.40
C SER A 2 -19.77 -4.28 -5.80
N ARG A 3 -19.20 -3.27 -5.12
CA ARG A 3 -19.93 -2.13 -4.54
C ARG A 3 -20.18 -1.01 -5.55
N LEU A 4 -19.42 -0.97 -6.65
CA LEU A 4 -19.68 -0.12 -7.80
C LEU A 4 -20.12 -0.97 -9.00
N PRO A 5 -20.94 -0.42 -9.93
CA PRO A 5 -21.33 -1.13 -11.14
C PRO A 5 -20.12 -1.62 -11.92
N LEU A 6 -20.16 -2.88 -12.36
CA LEU A 6 -19.15 -3.45 -13.24
C LEU A 6 -19.59 -3.21 -14.68
N LEU A 7 -19.03 -2.17 -15.33
CA LEU A 7 -19.48 -1.80 -16.66
C LEU A 7 -19.03 -2.81 -17.72
N THR A 8 -19.96 -3.16 -18.60
CA THR A 8 -19.72 -4.00 -19.79
C THR A 8 -19.84 -3.17 -21.07
N ALA A 9 -19.62 -3.79 -22.24
CA ALA A 9 -19.82 -3.11 -23.51
C ALA A 9 -21.28 -2.69 -23.73
N GLU A 10 -22.22 -3.41 -23.12
CA GLU A 10 -23.66 -3.18 -23.24
C GLU A 10 -24.17 -2.10 -22.27
N THR A 11 -23.53 -1.94 -21.11
CA THR A 11 -23.96 -0.98 -20.07
C THR A 11 -23.19 0.33 -20.07
N ALA A 12 -22.05 0.38 -20.76
CA ALA A 12 -21.22 1.56 -20.87
C ALA A 12 -21.82 2.59 -21.83
N ASP A 13 -21.72 3.87 -21.49
CA ASP A 13 -21.93 4.94 -22.46
C ASP A 13 -20.77 4.99 -23.50
N ALA A 14 -20.87 5.91 -24.46
CA ALA A 14 -19.88 6.03 -25.53
C ALA A 14 -18.45 6.30 -25.01
N GLU A 15 -18.27 7.23 -24.07
CA GLU A 15 -16.95 7.60 -23.55
C GLU A 15 -16.36 6.47 -22.69
N GLN A 16 -17.20 5.84 -21.86
CA GLN A 16 -16.84 4.67 -21.07
C GLN A 16 -16.41 3.52 -21.99
N GLY A 17 -17.19 3.25 -23.05
CA GLY A 17 -16.92 2.20 -24.03
C GLY A 17 -15.59 2.40 -24.77
N GLU A 18 -15.25 3.64 -25.13
CA GLU A 18 -13.95 3.99 -25.72
C GLU A 18 -12.79 3.68 -24.76
N LEU A 19 -12.89 4.10 -23.50
CA LEU A 19 -11.86 3.84 -22.49
C LEU A 19 -11.70 2.34 -22.19
N LEU A 20 -12.80 1.58 -22.11
CA LEU A 20 -12.75 0.12 -21.92
C LEU A 20 -12.15 -0.60 -23.13
N THR A 21 -12.40 -0.10 -24.34
CA THR A 21 -11.77 -0.61 -25.56
C THR A 21 -10.27 -0.37 -25.53
N GLU A 22 -9.83 0.81 -25.10
CA GLU A 22 -8.42 1.13 -24.93
C GLU A 22 -7.75 0.22 -23.89
N VAL A 23 -8.41 -0.02 -22.74
CA VAL A 23 -7.93 -0.98 -21.74
C VAL A 23 -7.75 -2.37 -22.35
N ARG A 24 -8.76 -2.86 -23.08
CA ARG A 24 -8.68 -4.16 -23.77
C ARG A 24 -7.53 -4.21 -24.77
N ARG A 25 -7.30 -3.13 -25.52
CA ARG A 25 -6.19 -3.04 -26.47
C ARG A 25 -4.83 -3.15 -25.77
N GLN A 26 -4.67 -2.50 -24.62
CA GLN A 26 -3.41 -2.50 -23.89
C GLN A 26 -3.14 -3.80 -23.11
N LEU A 27 -4.19 -4.42 -22.54
CA LEU A 27 -4.05 -5.56 -21.61
C LEU A 27 -4.57 -6.89 -22.17
N GLY A 28 -5.15 -6.90 -23.37
CA GLY A 28 -5.82 -8.06 -23.99
C GLY A 28 -7.19 -8.40 -23.39
N ARG A 29 -7.55 -7.79 -22.26
CA ARG A 29 -8.84 -7.93 -21.56
C ARG A 29 -9.16 -6.68 -20.76
N VAL A 30 -10.36 -6.61 -20.20
CA VAL A 30 -10.76 -5.55 -19.26
C VAL A 30 -10.81 -6.16 -17.85
N PRO A 31 -9.81 -5.93 -16.99
CA PRO A 31 -9.92 -6.34 -15.60
C PRO A 31 -11.02 -5.60 -14.84
N ASN A 32 -11.60 -6.25 -13.83
CA ASN A 32 -12.73 -5.71 -13.08
C ASN A 32 -12.44 -4.35 -12.42
N LEU A 33 -11.20 -4.05 -12.04
CA LEU A 33 -10.76 -2.72 -11.61
C LEU A 33 -11.07 -1.64 -12.67
N TYR A 34 -10.76 -1.89 -13.94
CA TYR A 34 -10.97 -0.90 -15.00
C TYR A 34 -12.44 -0.77 -15.36
N ALA A 35 -13.18 -1.90 -15.40
CA ALA A 35 -14.63 -1.91 -15.60
C ALA A 35 -15.37 -1.14 -14.51
N THR A 36 -14.89 -1.18 -13.26
CA THR A 36 -15.46 -0.40 -12.15
C THR A 36 -14.97 1.06 -12.14
N MET A 37 -13.70 1.34 -12.46
CA MET A 37 -13.21 2.73 -12.62
C MET A 37 -13.93 3.49 -13.74
N ALA A 38 -14.41 2.78 -14.76
CA ALA A 38 -15.15 3.38 -15.88
C ALA A 38 -16.47 4.06 -15.46
N ASN A 39 -17.01 3.82 -14.25
CA ASN A 39 -18.10 4.64 -13.72
C ASN A 39 -17.77 6.14 -13.69
N SER A 40 -16.48 6.49 -13.67
CA SER A 40 -15.99 7.85 -13.89
C SER A 40 -14.96 7.84 -15.03
N PRO A 41 -15.35 8.24 -16.26
CA PRO A 41 -14.41 8.40 -17.37
C PRO A 41 -13.21 9.30 -17.03
N ALA A 42 -13.44 10.37 -16.25
CA ALA A 42 -12.38 11.26 -15.78
C ALA A 42 -11.34 10.51 -14.92
N THR A 43 -11.79 9.67 -13.99
CA THR A 43 -10.91 8.88 -13.12
C THR A 43 -10.16 7.83 -13.92
N LEU A 44 -10.85 7.06 -14.76
CA LEU A 44 -10.23 6.02 -15.58
C LEU A 44 -9.20 6.63 -16.56
N ARG A 45 -9.56 7.69 -17.29
CA ARG A 45 -8.67 8.37 -18.22
C ARG A 45 -7.42 8.92 -17.52
N GLY A 46 -7.59 9.57 -16.37
CA GLY A 46 -6.48 10.07 -15.56
C GLY A 46 -5.54 8.94 -15.11
N TYR A 47 -6.10 7.83 -14.63
CA TYR A 47 -5.33 6.65 -14.22
C TYR A 47 -4.54 6.03 -15.39
N LEU A 48 -5.18 5.84 -16.54
CA LEU A 48 -4.53 5.29 -17.74
C LEU A 48 -3.40 6.20 -18.22
N ASN A 49 -3.66 7.51 -18.33
CA ASN A 49 -2.64 8.46 -18.77
C ASN A 49 -1.44 8.50 -17.82
N PHE A 50 -1.68 8.48 -16.50
CA PHE A 50 -0.61 8.51 -15.52
C PHE A 50 0.22 7.22 -15.54
N ARG A 51 -0.45 6.06 -15.61
CA ARG A 51 0.22 4.75 -15.76
C ARG A 51 1.05 4.71 -17.04
N ASP A 52 0.52 5.19 -18.16
CA ASP A 52 1.19 5.13 -19.46
C ASP A 52 2.40 6.07 -19.49
N ALA A 53 2.31 7.24 -18.83
CA ALA A 53 3.46 8.14 -18.65
C ALA A 53 4.58 7.47 -17.84
N LEU A 54 4.28 6.93 -16.66
CA LEU A 54 5.27 6.23 -15.82
C LEU A 54 5.83 4.96 -16.49
N THR A 55 5.06 4.31 -17.37
CA THR A 55 5.55 3.16 -18.16
C THR A 55 6.64 3.53 -19.18
N ARG A 56 6.81 4.82 -19.49
CA ARG A 56 7.88 5.34 -20.34
C ARG A 56 9.03 6.00 -19.56
N GLY A 57 8.99 5.91 -18.23
CA GLY A 57 10.03 6.42 -17.34
C GLY A 57 11.29 5.57 -17.31
N ASP A 58 12.23 6.00 -16.47
CA ASP A 58 13.56 5.43 -16.28
C ASP A 58 13.52 4.08 -15.52
N LEU A 59 12.53 3.88 -14.65
CA LEU A 59 12.38 2.62 -13.92
C LEU A 59 12.01 1.45 -14.85
N ARG A 60 12.83 0.41 -14.80
CA ARG A 60 12.65 -0.81 -15.61
C ARG A 60 11.35 -1.54 -15.27
N ALA A 61 10.81 -2.29 -16.23
CA ALA A 61 9.54 -3.00 -16.08
C ALA A 61 9.47 -3.92 -14.84
N ARG A 62 10.55 -4.66 -14.54
CA ARG A 62 10.62 -5.51 -13.33
C ARG A 62 10.55 -4.68 -12.05
N THR A 63 11.27 -3.57 -11.96
CA THR A 63 11.27 -2.67 -10.78
C THR A 63 9.91 -2.01 -10.57
N ARG A 64 9.26 -1.55 -11.64
CA ARG A 64 7.90 -0.98 -11.56
C ARG A 64 6.86 -2.00 -11.08
N GLU A 65 6.99 -3.25 -11.51
CA GLU A 65 6.10 -4.31 -11.04
C GLU A 65 6.34 -4.65 -9.57
N ARG A 66 7.61 -4.68 -9.14
CA ARG A 66 7.96 -4.85 -7.74
C ARG A 66 7.41 -3.73 -6.86
N LEU A 67 7.51 -2.47 -7.30
CA LEU A 67 6.89 -1.33 -6.63
C LEU A 67 5.38 -1.50 -6.51
N ALA A 68 4.70 -1.92 -7.58
CA ALA A 68 3.26 -2.12 -7.56
C ALA A 68 2.84 -3.24 -6.58
N LEU A 69 3.59 -4.35 -6.56
CA LEU A 69 3.36 -5.45 -5.63
C LEU A 69 3.65 -5.05 -4.17
N LEU A 70 4.74 -4.33 -3.91
CA LEU A 70 5.08 -3.81 -2.58
C LEU A 70 3.98 -2.87 -2.07
N VAL A 71 3.56 -1.89 -2.87
CA VAL A 71 2.50 -0.93 -2.49
C VAL A 71 1.17 -1.66 -2.25
N ALA A 72 0.85 -2.66 -3.06
CA ALA A 72 -0.30 -3.55 -2.86
C ALA A 72 -0.26 -4.30 -1.51
N ALA A 73 0.90 -4.84 -1.15
CA ALA A 73 1.09 -5.55 0.10
C ALA A 73 1.01 -4.61 1.33
N GLU A 74 1.72 -3.49 1.30
CA GLU A 74 1.72 -2.48 2.39
C GLU A 74 0.32 -1.88 2.64
N ASN A 75 -0.47 -1.69 1.58
CA ASN A 75 -1.85 -1.21 1.71
C ASN A 75 -2.88 -2.34 1.97
N GLY A 76 -2.49 -3.61 1.99
CA GLY A 76 -3.42 -4.72 2.17
C GLY A 76 -4.50 -4.80 1.08
N CYS A 77 -4.14 -4.60 -0.20
CA CYS A 77 -5.07 -4.77 -1.33
C CYS A 77 -4.93 -6.17 -1.95
N ASP A 78 -5.73 -7.14 -1.53
CA ASP A 78 -5.66 -8.52 -2.04
C ASP A 78 -5.84 -8.63 -3.57
N TYR A 79 -6.77 -7.84 -4.12
CA TYR A 79 -6.99 -7.78 -5.57
C TYR A 79 -5.72 -7.34 -6.31
N CYS A 80 -5.05 -6.32 -5.79
CA CYS A 80 -3.85 -5.75 -6.36
C CYS A 80 -2.67 -6.72 -6.19
N VAL A 81 -2.52 -7.35 -5.02
CA VAL A 81 -1.50 -8.38 -4.77
C VAL A 81 -1.65 -9.53 -5.75
N ALA A 82 -2.87 -10.04 -5.97
CA ALA A 82 -3.16 -11.09 -6.94
C ALA A 82 -2.78 -10.67 -8.38
N ALA A 83 -3.20 -9.48 -8.79
CA ALA A 83 -2.91 -8.96 -10.13
C ALA A 83 -1.40 -8.79 -10.37
N HIS A 84 -0.69 -8.20 -9.40
CA HIS A 84 0.74 -7.91 -9.50
C HIS A 84 1.62 -9.14 -9.29
N THR A 85 1.19 -10.12 -8.50
CA THR A 85 1.85 -11.43 -8.40
C THR A 85 1.83 -12.14 -9.75
N MET A 86 0.67 -12.23 -10.39
CA MET A 86 0.54 -12.86 -11.72
C MET A 86 1.41 -12.15 -12.76
N ARG A 87 1.45 -10.81 -12.74
CA ARG A 87 2.25 -10.03 -13.69
C ARG A 87 3.75 -10.11 -13.40
N ALA A 88 4.16 -10.13 -12.13
CA ALA A 88 5.55 -10.37 -11.72
C ALA A 88 6.05 -11.73 -12.24
N GLY A 89 5.27 -12.80 -12.08
CA GLY A 89 5.61 -14.12 -12.62
C GLY A 89 5.75 -14.10 -14.16
N LYS A 90 4.88 -13.38 -14.88
CA LYS A 90 5.00 -13.17 -16.34
C LYS A 90 6.25 -12.38 -16.75
N LEU A 91 6.79 -11.54 -15.86
CA LEU A 91 8.06 -10.84 -16.06
C LEU A 91 9.27 -11.68 -15.62
N GLY A 92 9.05 -12.93 -15.25
CA GLY A 92 10.08 -13.90 -14.86
C GLY A 92 10.61 -13.69 -13.45
N LEU A 93 9.83 -13.11 -12.53
CA LEU A 93 10.19 -13.14 -11.11
C LEU A 93 9.89 -14.53 -10.56
N SER A 94 10.80 -15.08 -9.75
CA SER A 94 10.55 -16.30 -8.99
C SER A 94 9.54 -16.05 -7.86
N ASP A 95 8.96 -17.12 -7.32
CA ASP A 95 8.07 -17.03 -6.15
C ASP A 95 8.80 -16.44 -4.93
N GLU A 96 10.09 -16.76 -4.77
CA GLU A 96 10.97 -16.19 -3.74
C GLU A 96 11.19 -14.68 -3.94
N GLU A 97 11.49 -14.24 -5.17
CA GLU A 97 11.62 -12.81 -5.49
C GLU A 97 10.30 -12.05 -5.26
N ILE A 98 9.16 -12.68 -5.57
CA ILE A 98 7.82 -12.13 -5.33
C ILE A 98 7.57 -11.98 -3.83
N GLN A 99 7.90 -12.98 -3.03
CA GLN A 99 7.73 -12.92 -1.58
C GLN A 99 8.65 -11.87 -0.96
N ALA A 100 9.94 -11.86 -1.31
CA ALA A 100 10.91 -10.86 -0.87
C ALA A 100 10.45 -9.43 -1.20
N THR A 101 9.88 -9.23 -2.39
CA THR A 101 9.33 -7.92 -2.80
C THR A 101 8.25 -7.42 -1.84
N ARG A 102 7.39 -8.31 -1.30
CA ARG A 102 6.34 -7.94 -0.33
C ARG A 102 6.91 -7.56 1.03
N ASP A 103 8.16 -7.93 1.29
CA ASP A 103 8.96 -7.53 2.46
C ASP A 103 9.90 -6.36 2.16
N ALA A 104 9.65 -5.66 1.04
CA ALA A 104 10.43 -4.52 0.53
C ALA A 104 11.89 -4.87 0.17
N HIS A 105 12.14 -6.12 -0.22
CA HIS A 105 13.49 -6.61 -0.51
C HIS A 105 13.68 -7.08 -1.97
N ALA A 106 14.89 -6.92 -2.50
CA ALA A 106 15.37 -7.54 -3.73
C ALA A 106 16.88 -7.83 -3.67
N ASP A 107 17.35 -8.84 -4.42
CA ASP A 107 18.78 -9.17 -4.48
C ASP A 107 19.64 -8.13 -5.21
N ASP A 108 19.04 -7.44 -6.18
CA ASP A 108 19.71 -6.35 -6.92
C ASP A 108 19.76 -5.08 -6.05
N PRO A 109 20.96 -4.57 -5.68
CA PRO A 109 21.07 -3.48 -4.70
C PRO A 109 20.36 -2.19 -5.09
N HIS A 110 20.34 -1.86 -6.40
CA HIS A 110 19.63 -0.68 -6.90
C HIS A 110 18.11 -0.86 -6.75
N THR A 111 17.57 -1.99 -7.20
CA THR A 111 16.14 -2.30 -7.04
C THR A 111 15.74 -2.37 -5.56
N ASP A 112 16.57 -2.96 -4.71
CA ASP A 112 16.33 -3.03 -3.26
C ASP A 112 16.21 -1.62 -2.66
N ALA A 113 17.14 -0.72 -2.99
CA ALA A 113 17.10 0.66 -2.55
C ALA A 113 15.84 1.40 -3.00
N VAL A 114 15.36 1.16 -4.23
CA VAL A 114 14.09 1.71 -4.73
C VAL A 114 12.90 1.20 -3.90
N LEU A 115 12.87 -0.10 -3.55
CA LEU A 115 11.80 -0.69 -2.74
C LEU A 115 11.85 -0.18 -1.29
N GLN A 116 13.03 -0.08 -0.69
CA GLN A 116 13.20 0.46 0.66
C GLN A 116 12.78 1.93 0.74
N LEU A 117 13.14 2.74 -0.27
CA LEU A 117 12.68 4.12 -0.36
C LEU A 117 11.15 4.21 -0.47
N ALA A 118 10.53 3.39 -1.32
CA ALA A 118 9.07 3.35 -1.47
C ALA A 118 8.37 2.95 -0.15
N ALA A 119 8.88 1.92 0.53
CA ALA A 119 8.36 1.49 1.82
C ALA A 119 8.49 2.59 2.88
N ALA A 120 9.64 3.28 2.94
CA ALA A 120 9.84 4.41 3.84
C ALA A 120 8.82 5.53 3.55
N VAL A 121 8.68 5.95 2.28
CA VAL A 121 7.70 6.96 1.84
C VAL A 121 6.29 6.58 2.26
N MET A 122 5.88 5.32 2.09
CA MET A 122 4.54 4.89 2.49
C MET A 122 4.33 4.93 4.01
N ARG A 123 5.31 4.44 4.78
CA ARG A 123 5.22 4.34 6.23
C ARG A 123 5.30 5.70 6.92
N THR A 124 6.01 6.67 6.33
CA THR A 124 6.14 8.04 6.86
C THR A 124 5.28 9.07 6.12
N ARG A 125 4.46 8.63 5.16
CA ARG A 125 3.60 9.50 4.33
C ARG A 125 4.37 10.57 3.56
N GLY A 126 5.57 10.21 3.11
CA GLY A 126 6.47 11.06 2.35
C GLY A 126 7.45 11.88 3.20
N ASP A 127 7.28 11.91 4.52
CA ASP A 127 8.20 12.59 5.44
C ASP A 127 9.39 11.68 5.76
N ILE A 128 10.27 11.47 4.78
CA ILE A 128 11.46 10.64 4.93
C ILE A 128 12.65 11.47 5.46
N THR A 129 13.56 10.81 6.16
CA THR A 129 14.82 11.41 6.63
C THR A 129 15.82 11.60 5.49
N ASP A 130 16.71 12.59 5.60
CA ASP A 130 17.83 12.79 4.68
C ASP A 130 18.72 11.53 4.52
N ASP A 131 18.91 10.77 5.61
CA ASP A 131 19.70 9.53 5.59
C ASP A 131 19.08 8.45 4.68
N ALA A 132 17.74 8.35 4.66
CA ALA A 132 17.04 7.41 3.79
C ALA A 132 17.22 7.78 2.30
N LEU A 133 17.18 9.09 2.00
CA LEU A 133 17.42 9.59 0.66
C LEU A 133 18.88 9.40 0.23
N ALA A 134 19.83 9.65 1.15
CA ALA A 134 21.25 9.42 0.91
C ALA A 134 21.57 7.94 0.70
N ALA A 135 20.95 7.04 1.46
CA ALA A 135 21.10 5.59 1.32
C ALA A 135 20.64 5.11 -0.06
N ALA A 136 19.51 5.62 -0.58
CA ALA A 136 19.05 5.29 -1.92
C ALA A 136 20.05 5.75 -3.00
N ARG A 137 20.53 7.00 -2.91
CA ARG A 137 21.53 7.53 -3.86
C ARG A 137 22.85 6.77 -3.82
N ALA A 138 23.27 6.27 -2.66
CA ALA A 138 24.47 5.46 -2.53
C ALA A 138 24.41 4.14 -3.33
N GLN A 139 23.21 3.62 -3.60
CA GLN A 139 22.98 2.47 -4.47
C GLN A 139 22.71 2.86 -5.93
N GLY A 140 22.93 4.12 -6.30
CA GLY A 140 22.79 4.61 -7.66
C GLY A 140 21.37 5.01 -8.07
N VAL A 141 20.43 5.12 -7.11
CA VAL A 141 19.08 5.62 -7.42
C VAL A 141 19.16 7.10 -7.78
N THR A 142 18.74 7.43 -8.99
CA THR A 142 18.79 8.79 -9.54
C THR A 142 17.64 9.66 -9.03
N ASP A 143 17.78 10.98 -9.16
CA ASP A 143 16.68 11.90 -8.81
C ASP A 143 15.42 11.67 -9.67
N ALA A 144 15.58 11.23 -10.93
CA ALA A 144 14.46 10.84 -11.79
C ALA A 144 13.75 9.59 -11.23
N GLU A 145 14.50 8.56 -10.85
CA GLU A 145 13.94 7.34 -10.25
C GLU A 145 13.31 7.60 -8.88
N ILE A 146 13.85 8.52 -8.08
CA ILE A 146 13.22 8.98 -6.83
C ILE A 146 11.85 9.59 -7.12
N ALA A 147 11.76 10.51 -8.09
CA ALA A 147 10.51 11.14 -8.48
C ALA A 147 9.49 10.12 -9.05
N GLU A 148 9.96 9.20 -9.90
CA GLU A 148 9.12 8.12 -10.44
C GLU A 148 8.66 7.14 -9.37
N THR A 149 9.48 6.87 -8.35
CA THR A 149 9.10 6.03 -7.21
C THR A 149 7.89 6.62 -6.49
N ILE A 150 7.90 7.93 -6.23
CA ILE A 150 6.74 8.63 -5.65
C ILE A 150 5.53 8.54 -6.59
N GLY A 151 5.75 8.73 -7.90
CA GLY A 151 4.69 8.57 -8.91
C GLY A 151 4.06 7.18 -8.89
N HIS A 152 4.87 6.13 -8.79
CA HIS A 152 4.40 4.75 -8.69
C HIS A 152 3.70 4.46 -7.36
N VAL A 153 4.17 5.02 -6.24
CA VAL A 153 3.47 4.93 -4.95
C VAL A 153 2.08 5.57 -5.08
N ALA A 154 1.97 6.76 -5.67
CA ALA A 154 0.69 7.44 -5.87
C ALA A 154 -0.26 6.67 -6.80
N LEU A 155 0.25 6.21 -7.96
CA LEU A 155 -0.53 5.44 -8.93
C LEU A 155 -1.12 4.17 -8.31
N ASN A 156 -0.30 3.40 -7.60
CA ASN A 156 -0.74 2.15 -6.99
C ASN A 156 -1.59 2.40 -5.75
N THR A 157 -1.33 3.47 -4.97
CA THR A 157 -2.23 3.84 -3.87
C THR A 157 -3.64 4.16 -4.38
N LEU A 158 -3.76 4.85 -5.52
CA LEU A 158 -5.05 5.13 -6.14
C LEU A 158 -5.80 3.84 -6.52
N SER A 159 -5.16 2.90 -7.20
CA SER A 159 -5.82 1.62 -7.56
C SER A 159 -6.15 0.77 -6.34
N ASN A 160 -5.29 0.76 -5.32
CA ASN A 160 -5.52 0.02 -4.09
C ASN A 160 -6.72 0.55 -3.32
N TYR A 161 -6.77 1.86 -3.06
CA TYR A 161 -7.88 2.47 -2.33
C TYR A 161 -9.18 2.40 -3.13
N PHE A 162 -9.11 2.55 -4.46
CA PHE A 162 -10.26 2.32 -5.32
C PHE A 162 -10.79 0.89 -5.15
N ASN A 163 -9.93 -0.12 -5.15
CA ASN A 163 -10.33 -1.52 -4.94
C ASN A 163 -10.90 -1.77 -3.54
N HIS A 164 -10.38 -1.14 -2.49
CA HIS A 164 -10.95 -1.25 -1.14
C HIS A 164 -12.39 -0.74 -1.08
N VAL A 165 -12.68 0.36 -1.78
CA VAL A 165 -14.00 0.97 -1.87
C VAL A 165 -14.92 0.15 -2.77
N ALA A 166 -14.48 -0.14 -4.00
CA ALA A 166 -15.28 -0.80 -5.03
C ALA A 166 -15.46 -2.30 -4.78
N ARG A 167 -14.51 -2.95 -4.11
CA ARG A 167 -14.48 -4.41 -3.86
C ARG A 167 -14.87 -5.24 -5.09
N PRO A 168 -14.24 -5.02 -6.26
CA PRO A 168 -14.55 -5.80 -7.44
C PRO A 168 -14.27 -7.27 -7.18
N GLU A 169 -15.00 -8.13 -7.89
CA GLU A 169 -14.75 -9.56 -7.84
C GLU A 169 -13.37 -9.88 -8.41
N LEU A 170 -12.66 -10.81 -7.78
CA LEU A 170 -11.31 -11.18 -8.19
C LEU A 170 -11.35 -11.93 -9.53
N ASP A 171 -10.73 -11.34 -10.54
CA ASP A 171 -10.63 -11.87 -11.90
C ASP A 171 -9.18 -12.19 -12.28
N PHE A 172 -8.40 -12.57 -11.27
CA PHE A 172 -7.03 -13.04 -11.35
C PHE A 172 -6.89 -14.30 -10.50
N PRO A 173 -5.91 -15.18 -10.78
CA PRO A 173 -5.55 -16.22 -9.83
C PRO A 173 -5.26 -15.58 -8.47
N PRO A 174 -5.81 -16.12 -7.36
CA PRO A 174 -5.44 -15.67 -6.03
C PRO A 174 -3.91 -15.72 -5.88
N ALA A 175 -3.32 -14.67 -5.30
CA ALA A 175 -1.93 -14.77 -4.90
C ALA A 175 -1.79 -15.88 -3.87
N PRO A 176 -0.64 -16.58 -3.81
CA PRO A 176 -0.29 -17.36 -2.65
C PRO A 176 -0.52 -16.51 -1.40
N ALA A 177 -1.04 -17.14 -0.34
CA ALA A 177 -1.06 -16.50 0.96
C ALA A 177 0.34 -15.91 1.18
N ALA A 178 0.42 -14.69 1.71
CA ALA A 178 1.68 -14.31 2.30
C ALA A 178 2.06 -15.47 3.21
N GLU A 179 3.31 -15.94 3.16
CA GLU A 179 3.79 -16.57 4.37
C GLU A 179 3.40 -15.61 5.49
N PRO A 180 2.73 -16.09 6.56
CA PRO A 180 2.54 -15.25 7.71
C PRO A 180 3.92 -14.67 7.89
N LYS A 181 4.06 -13.34 7.79
CA LYS A 181 5.35 -12.77 8.14
C LYS A 181 5.60 -13.46 9.47
N GLU A 182 6.75 -14.07 9.63
CA GLU A 182 7.34 -13.92 10.93
C GLU A 182 7.50 -12.38 11.13
N THR A 183 6.38 -11.64 11.29
CA THR A 183 6.15 -10.93 12.53
C THR A 183 6.91 -11.75 13.53
N ALA A 184 7.81 -11.12 14.26
CA ALA A 184 8.10 -11.62 15.58
C ALA A 184 6.73 -11.78 16.31
N MET A 185 6.08 -12.91 16.03
CA MET A 185 4.91 -13.57 16.57
C MET A 185 5.60 -14.48 17.57
N GLN A 186 6.36 -13.91 18.52
CA GLN A 186 5.80 -13.20 19.65
C GLN A 186 6.55 -11.89 20.02
N SER A 187 5.85 -11.01 20.75
CA SER A 187 6.36 -10.14 21.83
C SER A 187 7.11 -8.82 21.57
N ASN A 188 6.58 -7.88 20.79
CA ASN A 188 7.07 -6.48 20.85
C ASN A 188 6.02 -5.48 21.36
N TRP A 189 5.19 -5.89 22.33
CA TRP A 189 4.50 -4.92 23.18
C TRP A 189 5.57 -4.15 23.97
N ARG A 190 5.62 -2.84 23.79
CA ARG A 190 6.58 -1.96 24.50
C ARG A 190 5.82 -1.14 25.53
N GLN A 191 6.43 -0.94 26.68
CA GLN A 191 5.92 0.00 27.65
C GLN A 191 6.10 1.43 27.14
N ALA A 192 5.01 2.14 26.94
CA ALA A 192 5.00 3.58 26.76
C ALA A 192 4.63 4.24 28.09
N HIS A 193 5.30 5.33 28.42
CA HIS A 193 4.93 6.15 29.56
C HIS A 193 3.65 6.93 29.26
N LYS A 194 3.49 7.42 28.03
CA LYS A 194 2.36 8.25 27.64
C LYS A 194 2.04 8.06 26.16
N VAL A 195 0.75 8.02 25.83
CA VAL A 195 0.22 8.13 24.47
C VAL A 195 -0.78 9.28 24.42
N GLN A 196 -0.59 10.19 23.48
CA GLN A 196 -1.49 11.33 23.23
C GLN A 196 -2.04 11.24 21.81
N LEU A 197 -3.35 11.46 21.67
CA LEU A 197 -4.04 11.49 20.39
C LEU A 197 -4.22 12.93 19.89
N VAL A 198 -4.50 13.04 18.59
CA VAL A 198 -4.89 14.31 17.96
C VAL A 198 -6.30 14.68 18.44
N SER A 199 -6.56 15.98 18.65
CA SER A 199 -7.87 16.49 19.08
C SER A 199 -9.00 15.93 18.22
N GLY A 200 -10.05 15.41 18.89
CA GLY A 200 -11.20 14.76 18.25
C GLY A 200 -11.10 13.24 18.14
N TYR A 201 -9.93 12.65 18.37
CA TYR A 201 -9.77 11.20 18.52
C TYR A 201 -9.75 10.82 20.00
N VAL A 202 -10.47 9.75 20.34
CA VAL A 202 -10.56 9.24 21.71
C VAL A 202 -10.40 7.73 21.73
N ILE A 203 -9.85 7.23 22.82
CA ILE A 203 -9.89 5.84 23.25
C ILE A 203 -10.61 5.75 24.59
N THR A 204 -10.94 4.55 25.03
CA THR A 204 -11.50 4.31 26.35
C THR A 204 -10.37 4.31 27.38
N GLY A 205 -10.46 5.18 28.38
CA GLY A 205 -9.54 5.23 29.51
C GLY A 205 -9.80 4.12 30.52
N ARG A 206 -8.93 4.01 31.53
CA ARG A 206 -9.06 3.00 32.61
C ARG A 206 -10.33 3.14 33.43
N ASP A 207 -10.92 4.34 33.47
CA ASP A 207 -12.18 4.63 34.13
C ASP A 207 -13.42 4.33 33.25
N GLY A 208 -13.20 3.78 32.05
CA GLY A 208 -14.25 3.49 31.08
C GLY A 208 -14.75 4.70 30.29
N ARG A 209 -14.17 5.90 30.49
CA ARG A 209 -14.59 7.11 29.77
C ARG A 209 -13.71 7.39 28.56
N PRO A 210 -14.24 8.08 27.53
CA PRO A 210 -13.42 8.55 26.42
C PRO A 210 -12.32 9.52 26.90
N THR A 211 -11.10 9.30 26.43
CA THR A 211 -9.92 10.13 26.68
C THR A 211 -9.05 10.19 25.42
N ASP A 212 -8.36 11.30 25.21
CA ASP A 212 -7.35 11.48 24.18
C ASP A 212 -5.91 11.24 24.69
N GLU A 213 -5.76 10.94 25.98
CA GLU A 213 -4.48 10.68 26.63
C GLU A 213 -4.57 9.46 27.57
N VAL A 214 -3.56 8.60 27.53
CA VAL A 214 -3.39 7.48 28.46
C VAL A 214 -1.93 7.31 28.86
N ASP A 215 -1.74 6.94 30.11
CA ASP A 215 -0.42 6.76 30.73
C ASP A 215 -0.13 5.30 31.07
N ASP A 216 1.16 4.97 31.06
CA ASP A 216 1.73 3.68 31.41
C ASP A 216 0.98 2.51 30.75
N VAL A 217 1.01 2.52 29.42
CA VAL A 217 0.32 1.55 28.56
C VAL A 217 1.31 0.68 27.82
N LEU A 218 0.87 -0.51 27.43
CA LEU A 218 1.60 -1.32 26.46
C LEU A 218 1.15 -0.91 25.07
N ILE A 219 2.11 -0.69 24.18
CA ILE A 219 1.83 -0.35 22.79
C ILE A 219 2.51 -1.30 21.81
N ARG A 220 1.91 -1.41 20.64
CA ARG A 220 2.49 -2.08 19.47
C ARG A 220 2.12 -1.28 18.22
N ILE A 221 3.09 -1.04 17.33
CA ILE A 221 2.83 -0.39 16.04
C ILE A 221 2.87 -1.47 14.96
N GLU A 222 1.79 -1.59 14.19
CA GLU A 222 1.62 -2.61 13.17
C GLU A 222 0.80 -2.06 12.01
N GLY A 223 1.30 -2.18 10.77
CA GLY A 223 0.56 -1.77 9.57
C GLY A 223 0.09 -0.31 9.54
N GLY A 224 0.81 0.61 10.17
CA GLY A 224 0.40 2.01 10.29
C GLY A 224 -0.71 2.27 11.32
N PHE A 225 -0.93 1.33 12.23
CA PHE A 225 -1.83 1.47 13.39
C PHE A 225 -1.03 1.36 14.69
N LEU A 226 -1.45 2.12 15.70
CA LEU A 226 -1.00 1.99 17.08
C LEU A 226 -2.04 1.18 17.86
N HIS A 227 -1.63 0.02 18.33
CA HIS A 227 -2.39 -0.81 19.27
C HIS A 227 -1.99 -0.41 20.69
N ILE A 228 -2.98 -0.20 21.56
CA ILE A 228 -2.81 0.30 22.92
C ILE A 228 -3.53 -0.66 23.87
N ARG A 229 -2.81 -1.20 24.85
CA ARG A 229 -3.34 -1.98 25.97
C ARG A 229 -3.17 -1.19 27.25
N LEU A 230 -4.27 -0.97 27.96
CA LEU A 230 -4.22 -0.40 29.30
C LEU A 230 -3.61 -1.40 30.28
N ASP A 231 -3.97 -2.67 30.16
CA ASP A 231 -3.49 -3.73 31.03
C ASP A 231 -2.79 -4.84 30.21
N PRO A 232 -1.79 -5.54 30.77
CA PRO A 232 -1.06 -6.61 30.08
C PRO A 232 -1.95 -7.65 29.42
N ASP A 233 -3.00 -8.04 30.15
CA ASP A 233 -4.00 -9.04 29.75
C ASP A 233 -5.30 -8.41 29.21
N GLY A 234 -5.33 -7.08 29.05
CA GLY A 234 -6.49 -6.35 28.57
C GLY A 234 -6.65 -6.37 27.04
N ASP A 235 -7.84 -5.96 26.60
CA ASP A 235 -8.13 -5.76 25.19
C ASP A 235 -7.27 -4.64 24.59
N ALA A 236 -6.84 -4.85 23.35
CA ALA A 236 -6.12 -3.85 22.58
C ALA A 236 -7.10 -2.89 21.89
N GLN A 237 -6.94 -1.61 22.15
CA GLN A 237 -7.61 -0.54 21.41
C GLN A 237 -6.71 -0.13 20.24
N VAL A 238 -7.28 0.09 19.06
CA VAL A 238 -6.52 0.36 17.83
C VAL A 238 -6.86 1.74 17.30
N VAL A 239 -5.82 2.55 17.09
CA VAL A 239 -5.93 3.85 16.43
C VAL A 239 -5.01 3.89 15.22
N SER A 240 -5.40 4.61 14.17
CA SER A 240 -4.50 4.83 13.03
C SER A 240 -3.33 5.72 13.45
N ALA A 241 -2.14 5.52 12.88
CA ALA A 241 -0.97 6.34 13.19
C ALA A 241 -1.21 7.87 13.11
N PRO A 242 -2.03 8.40 12.17
CA PRO A 242 -2.36 9.83 12.13
C PRO A 242 -3.18 10.34 13.32
N ALA A 243 -3.90 9.45 14.00
CA ALA A 243 -4.63 9.81 15.21
C ALA A 243 -3.68 9.97 16.40
N VAL A 244 -2.44 9.51 16.30
CA VAL A 244 -1.44 9.58 17.37
C VAL A 244 -0.65 10.87 17.24
N ARG A 245 -0.75 11.73 18.25
CA ARG A 245 0.03 12.97 18.34
C ARG A 245 1.44 12.71 18.84
N LEU A 246 1.57 11.92 19.92
CA LEU A 246 2.85 11.67 20.57
C LEU A 246 2.81 10.34 21.32
N VAL A 247 3.92 9.60 21.24
CA VAL A 247 4.22 8.47 22.12
C VAL A 247 5.50 8.79 22.87
N THR A 248 5.44 8.77 24.20
CA THR A 248 6.61 8.96 25.07
C THR A 248 6.99 7.63 25.70
N TYR A 249 8.24 7.23 25.51
CA TYR A 249 8.82 6.04 26.15
C TYR A 249 9.50 6.43 27.47
N ARG A 250 9.61 5.47 28.40
CA ARG A 250 10.51 5.65 29.54
C ARG A 250 11.96 5.63 29.00
N PRO A 251 12.84 6.56 29.44
CA PRO A 251 14.25 6.52 29.09
C PRO A 251 14.95 5.27 29.63
#